data_AF-A0A3C1UCW3-F1
#
_entry.id   AF-A0A3C1UCW3-F1
#
_cell.length_a   1.000
_cell.length_b   1.000
_cell.length_c   1.000
_cell.angle_alpha   90.00
_cell.angle_beta   90.00
_cell.angle_gamma   90.00
#
_symmetry.space_group_name_H-M   'P 1'
#
loop_
_entity.id
_entity.type
_entity.pdbx_description
1 polymer ?
#
loop_
_entity_poly.entity_id
_entity_poly.type
_entity_poly.pdbx_seq_one_letter_code
_entity_poly.pdbx_strand_id
1 'polypeptide(L)'
;MWVYLGTFPLKKGRNKDVLTVTNASKCKNGVVTTDAIKVGGGMGNIARCALPATEENIARAGGYNWSSALQQEGVEYKYITSGAPRFVEGSRSYLQWCGFPDSVYTVSHGLTDYADD
;
A
#
# COMPACT_ATOMS: atom_id res chain seq x y z
N MET A 1 -16.69 -12.65 -3.49
CA MET A 1 -15.50 -13.45 -3.88
C MET A 1 -14.78 -12.70 -4.99
N TRP A 2 -13.47 -12.46 -4.88
CA TRP A 2 -12.68 -11.86 -5.96
C TRP A 2 -12.11 -12.96 -6.85
N VAL A 3 -12.23 -12.80 -8.17
CA VAL A 3 -11.61 -13.69 -9.16
C VAL A 3 -10.39 -12.98 -9.75
N TYR A 4 -9.22 -13.59 -9.60
CA TYR A 4 -7.98 -13.04 -10.17
C TYR A 4 -7.88 -13.39 -11.66
N LEU A 5 -7.92 -12.38 -12.51
CA LEU A 5 -7.88 -12.55 -13.97
C LEU A 5 -6.45 -12.56 -14.54
N GLY A 6 -5.46 -12.08 -13.78
CA GLY A 6 -4.05 -12.03 -14.19
C GLY A 6 -3.41 -10.65 -14.04
N THR A 7 -2.15 -10.56 -14.45
CA THR A 7 -1.37 -9.31 -14.52
C THR A 7 -1.28 -8.83 -15.95
N PHE A 8 -1.65 -7.58 -16.21
CA PHE A 8 -1.63 -6.99 -17.55
C PHE A 8 -0.85 -5.66 -17.53
N PRO A 9 0.04 -5.41 -18.50
CA PRO A 9 0.73 -4.13 -18.58
C PRO A 9 -0.25 -3.05 -19.05
N LEU A 10 -0.42 -1.99 -18.24
CA LEU A 10 -1.26 -0.85 -18.58
C LEU A 10 -0.39 0.37 -18.91
N LYS A 11 -0.72 1.08 -19.99
CA LYS A 11 -0.06 2.35 -20.33
C LYS A 11 -0.41 3.41 -19.30
N LYS A 12 0.55 4.26 -18.92
CA LYS A 12 0.31 5.41 -18.05
C LYS A 12 -0.69 6.37 -18.72
N GLY A 13 -1.67 6.86 -17.96
CA GLY A 13 -2.64 7.86 -18.42
C GLY A 13 -4.07 7.35 -18.49
N ARG A 14 -4.96 8.18 -19.05
CA ARG A 14 -6.39 7.87 -19.21
C ARG A 14 -6.61 7.18 -20.55
N ASN A 15 -6.42 5.86 -20.59
CA ASN A 15 -6.68 5.06 -21.79
C ASN A 15 -8.17 4.74 -21.90
N LYS A 16 -8.72 4.81 -23.11
CA LYS A 16 -10.01 4.17 -23.42
C LYS A 16 -9.77 2.66 -23.52
N ASP A 17 -10.77 1.85 -23.12
CA ASP A 17 -10.78 0.39 -23.28
C ASP A 17 -9.75 -0.39 -22.45
N VAL A 18 -9.56 -0.05 -21.17
CA VAL A 18 -8.70 -0.82 -20.25
C VAL A 18 -9.26 -2.22 -19.98
N LEU A 19 -10.58 -2.35 -19.93
CA LEU A 19 -11.26 -3.61 -19.68
C LEU A 19 -12.64 -3.62 -20.34
N THR A 20 -12.97 -4.74 -20.99
CA THR A 20 -14.27 -4.99 -21.60
C THR A 20 -14.88 -6.24 -21.02
N VAL A 21 -16.09 -6.14 -20.46
CA VAL A 21 -16.88 -7.31 -20.04
C VAL A 21 -17.81 -7.69 -21.17
N THR A 22 -17.80 -8.96 -21.58
CA THR A 22 -18.72 -9.48 -22.60
C THR A 22 -19.45 -10.71 -22.05
N ASN A 23 -20.68 -10.92 -22.52
CA ASN A 23 -21.46 -12.13 -22.26
C ASN A 23 -21.31 -13.16 -23.39
N ALA A 24 -20.24 -13.07 -24.19
CA ALA A 24 -19.98 -13.99 -25.29
C ALA A 24 -19.78 -15.41 -24.75
N SER A 25 -20.75 -16.29 -25.00
CA SER A 25 -20.80 -17.64 -24.45
C SER A 25 -21.38 -18.63 -25.46
N LYS A 26 -21.04 -19.92 -25.29
CA LYS A 26 -21.66 -21.02 -26.04
C LYS A 26 -23.11 -21.30 -25.58
N CYS A 27 -23.48 -20.85 -24.40
CA CYS A 27 -24.81 -21.06 -23.82
C CYS A 27 -25.77 -19.96 -24.28
N LYS A 28 -26.82 -20.33 -25.01
CA LYS A 28 -27.91 -19.41 -25.32
C LYS A 28 -28.64 -19.02 -24.03
N ASN A 29 -29.00 -17.75 -23.90
CA ASN A 29 -29.70 -17.15 -22.75
C ASN A 29 -28.92 -17.15 -21.41
N GLY A 30 -27.60 -17.32 -21.43
CA GLY A 30 -26.77 -17.15 -20.24
C GLY A 30 -26.71 -15.69 -19.78
N VAL A 31 -26.84 -15.46 -18.48
CA VAL A 31 -26.68 -14.13 -17.87
C VAL A 31 -25.30 -14.03 -17.25
N VAL A 32 -24.56 -12.98 -17.59
CA VAL A 32 -23.28 -12.64 -16.98
C VAL A 32 -23.44 -11.31 -16.25
N THR A 33 -23.14 -11.30 -14.97
CA THR A 33 -23.17 -10.09 -14.12
C THR A 33 -21.79 -9.85 -13.52
N THR A 34 -21.41 -8.58 -13.44
CA THR A 34 -20.20 -8.15 -12.74
C THR A 34 -20.61 -7.06 -11.74
N ASP A 35 -20.23 -7.24 -10.48
CA ASP A 35 -20.47 -6.26 -9.42
C ASP A 35 -19.38 -5.18 -9.44
N ALA A 36 -18.15 -5.56 -9.10
CA ALA A 36 -17.01 -4.66 -9.02
C ALA A 36 -15.78 -5.21 -9.74
N ILE A 37 -14.95 -4.28 -10.21
CA ILE A 37 -13.66 -4.57 -10.83
C ILE A 37 -12.59 -3.80 -10.07
N LYS A 38 -11.57 -4.51 -9.60
CA LYS A 38 -10.38 -3.91 -9.00
C LYS A 38 -9.25 -3.92 -10.01
N VAL A 39 -9.01 -2.77 -10.63
CA VAL A 39 -7.79 -2.52 -11.40
C VAL A 39 -6.79 -1.86 -10.46
N GLY A 40 -5.70 -2.56 -10.16
CA GLY A 40 -4.68 -2.10 -9.23
C GLY A 40 -3.32 -2.74 -9.56
N GLY A 41 -2.26 -2.27 -8.89
CA GLY A 41 -0.89 -2.76 -9.12
C GLY A 41 0.10 -1.70 -9.61
N GLY A 42 -0.28 -0.42 -9.62
CA GLY A 42 0.69 0.67 -9.76
C GLY A 42 1.61 0.76 -8.55
N MET A 43 2.78 1.36 -8.72
CA MET A 43 3.70 1.61 -7.62
C MET A 43 3.18 2.72 -6.70
N GLY A 44 3.61 2.63 -5.44
CA GLY A 44 3.42 3.64 -4.43
C GLY A 44 3.96 4.99 -4.87
N ASN A 45 3.22 6.05 -4.55
CA ASN A 45 3.54 7.42 -4.97
C ASN A 45 3.59 8.40 -3.81
N ILE A 46 3.38 7.93 -2.58
CA ILE A 46 3.62 8.72 -1.39
C ILE A 46 5.11 8.63 -1.10
N ALA A 47 5.78 9.77 -0.97
CA ALA A 47 7.17 9.83 -0.59
C ALA A 47 7.27 10.17 0.89
N ARG A 48 8.18 9.52 1.61
CA ARG A 48 8.35 9.67 3.06
C ARG A 48 9.82 9.73 3.42
N CYS A 49 10.07 10.26 4.60
CA CYS A 49 11.40 10.48 5.15
C CYS A 49 11.48 9.80 6.53
N ALA A 50 12.69 9.42 6.96
CA ALA A 50 12.90 8.91 8.31
C ALA A 50 12.46 9.95 9.35
N LEU A 51 11.99 9.50 10.51
CA LEU A 51 11.57 10.41 11.58
C LEU A 51 12.77 11.14 12.20
N PRO A 52 12.65 12.43 12.53
CA PRO A 52 13.73 13.16 13.20
C PRO A 52 14.02 12.55 14.58
N ALA A 53 15.29 12.51 14.96
CA ALA A 53 15.74 12.03 16.28
C ALA A 53 15.49 13.06 17.39
N THR A 54 14.23 13.45 17.59
CA THR A 54 13.78 14.21 18.77
C THR A 54 13.84 13.33 20.02
N GLU A 55 13.94 13.92 21.21
CA GLU A 55 13.93 13.19 22.49
C GLU A 55 12.77 12.19 22.61
N GLU A 56 11.56 12.58 22.19
CA GLU A 56 10.37 11.73 22.19
C GLU A 56 10.54 10.50 21.27
N ASN A 57 10.95 10.72 20.02
CA ASN A 57 11.22 9.64 19.07
C ASN A 57 12.36 8.72 19.51
N ILE A 58 13.40 9.25 20.14
CA ILE A 58 14.50 8.44 20.69
C ILE A 58 14.00 7.55 21.82
N ALA A 59 13.23 8.11 22.76
CA ALA A 59 12.63 7.35 23.86
C ALA A 59 11.71 6.24 23.33
N ARG A 60 10.86 6.57 22.34
CA ARG A 60 9.96 5.60 21.69
C ARG A 60 10.72 4.52 20.95
N ALA A 61 11.74 4.87 20.15
CA ALA A 61 12.55 3.92 19.40
C ALA A 61 13.36 2.99 20.30
N GLY A 62 13.87 3.49 21.44
CA GLY A 62 14.56 2.68 22.44
C GLY A 62 13.66 1.61 23.07
N GLY A 63 12.38 1.90 23.26
CA GLY A 63 11.40 0.95 23.81
C GLY A 63 11.13 -0.27 22.91
N TYR A 64 11.41 -0.16 21.61
CA TYR A 64 11.12 -1.21 20.63
C TYR A 64 12.36 -1.68 19.83
N ASN A 65 13.57 -1.23 20.18
CA ASN A 65 14.81 -1.52 19.46
C ASN A 65 14.80 -1.08 17.98
N TRP A 66 14.26 0.11 17.71
CA TRP A 66 14.11 0.70 16.36
C TRP A 66 14.94 1.97 16.15
N SER A 67 15.99 2.20 16.95
CA SER A 67 16.79 3.43 16.89
C SER A 67 17.43 3.69 15.51
N SER A 68 17.63 2.64 14.70
CA SER A 68 18.13 2.75 13.32
C SER A 68 17.12 3.33 12.32
N ALA A 69 15.83 3.45 12.69
CA ALA A 69 14.80 4.04 11.85
C ALA A 69 14.72 5.58 11.94
N LEU A 70 15.44 6.17 12.90
CA LEU A 70 15.49 7.62 13.10
C LEU A 70 16.59 8.26 12.25
N GLN A 71 16.43 9.57 12.04
CA GLN A 71 17.45 10.38 11.40
C GLN A 71 18.73 10.44 12.24
N GLN A 72 19.88 10.35 11.58
CA GLN A 72 21.21 10.45 12.16
C GLN A 72 21.83 11.82 11.87
N GLU A 73 22.62 12.32 12.81
CA GLU A 73 23.33 13.59 12.65
C GLU A 73 24.33 13.51 11.48
N GLY A 74 24.40 14.57 10.67
CA GLY A 74 25.31 14.66 9.53
C GLY A 74 24.87 13.88 8.28
N VAL A 75 23.71 13.21 8.29
CA VAL A 75 23.15 12.52 7.12
C VAL A 75 22.03 13.35 6.49
N GLU A 76 22.11 13.56 5.17
CA GLU A 76 21.03 14.21 4.41
C GLU A 76 19.91 13.19 4.15
N TYR A 77 18.73 13.42 4.74
CA TYR A 77 17.56 12.57 4.48
C TYR A 77 16.69 13.14 3.38
N LYS A 78 16.36 12.30 2.39
CA LYS A 78 15.50 12.64 1.26
C LYS A 78 14.16 11.93 1.39
N TYR A 79 13.12 12.56 0.86
CA TYR A 79 11.83 11.90 0.68
C TYR A 79 11.95 10.87 -0.45
N ILE A 80 11.72 9.59 -0.12
CA ILE A 80 11.77 8.48 -1.07
C ILE A 80 10.41 7.79 -1.10
N THR A 81 10.01 7.23 -2.25
CA THR A 81 8.84 6.36 -2.36
C THR A 81 9.17 4.95 -1.88
N SER A 82 8.15 4.17 -1.46
CA SER A 82 8.34 2.80 -0.98
C SER A 82 8.95 1.85 -2.02
N GLY A 83 8.67 2.09 -3.31
CA GLY A 83 8.93 1.13 -4.38
C GLY A 83 8.01 -0.10 -4.35
N ALA A 84 7.06 -0.15 -3.40
CA ALA A 84 6.08 -1.22 -3.26
C ALA A 84 4.82 -0.93 -4.10
N PRO A 85 4.00 -1.96 -4.41
CA PRO A 85 2.68 -1.73 -5.00
C PRO A 85 1.80 -0.85 -4.09
N ARG A 86 1.02 0.05 -4.68
CA ARG A 86 0.17 1.01 -3.96
C ARG A 86 -0.82 0.37 -2.98
N PHE A 87 -1.26 -0.86 -3.22
CA PHE A 87 -2.15 -1.54 -2.29
C PHE A 87 -1.47 -1.91 -0.97
N VAL A 88 -0.14 -2.02 -0.96
CA VAL A 88 0.67 -2.20 0.25
C VAL A 88 0.66 -0.90 1.06
N GLU A 89 0.93 0.25 0.42
CA GLU A 89 0.84 1.56 1.11
C GLU A 89 -0.54 1.87 1.72
N GLY A 90 -1.61 1.27 1.18
CA GLY A 90 -2.96 1.40 1.73
C GLY A 90 -3.35 0.32 2.75
N SER A 91 -2.51 -0.68 2.97
CA SER A 91 -2.87 -1.89 3.72
C SER A 91 -3.07 -1.57 5.20
N ARG A 92 -2.18 -0.78 5.79
CA ARG A 92 -2.29 -0.27 7.17
C ARG A 92 -3.61 0.43 7.44
N SER A 93 -3.96 1.39 6.58
CA SER A 93 -5.20 2.18 6.71
C SER A 93 -6.43 1.29 6.62
N TYR A 94 -6.39 0.26 5.79
CA TYR A 94 -7.45 -0.73 5.68
C TYR A 94 -7.59 -1.57 6.95
N LEU A 95 -6.48 -2.07 7.50
CA LEU A 95 -6.50 -2.85 8.75
C LEU A 95 -6.99 -2.02 9.94
N GLN A 96 -6.57 -0.76 10.04
CA GLN A 96 -7.07 0.18 11.04
C GLN A 96 -8.59 0.38 10.91
N TRP A 97 -9.09 0.62 9.68
CA TRP A 97 -10.53 0.79 9.43
C TRP A 97 -11.33 -0.47 9.77
N CYS A 98 -10.76 -1.66 9.53
CA CYS A 98 -11.35 -2.94 9.91
C CYS A 98 -11.33 -3.23 11.42
N GLY A 99 -10.72 -2.35 12.23
CA GLY A 99 -10.68 -2.51 13.69
C GLY A 99 -9.71 -3.58 14.17
N PHE A 100 -8.69 -3.92 13.37
CA PHE A 100 -7.59 -4.77 13.86
C PHE A 100 -6.83 -4.05 14.99
N PRO A 101 -6.24 -4.80 15.93
CA PRO A 101 -5.38 -4.19 16.94
C PRO A 101 -4.12 -3.58 16.30
N ASP A 102 -3.59 -2.54 16.94
CA ASP A 102 -2.39 -1.82 16.52
C ASP A 102 -1.18 -2.75 16.31
N SER A 103 -1.02 -3.76 17.16
CA SER A 103 0.02 -4.78 17.07
C SER A 103 0.03 -5.57 15.74
N VAL A 104 -1.06 -5.53 14.97
CA VAL A 104 -1.16 -6.18 13.65
C VAL A 104 -0.73 -5.26 12.51
N TYR A 105 -0.95 -3.95 12.61
CA TYR A 105 -0.74 -3.01 11.50
C TYR A 105 0.33 -1.93 11.77
N THR A 106 0.89 -1.84 12.97
CA THR A 106 1.98 -0.90 13.28
C THR A 106 3.13 -1.60 13.98
N VAL A 107 3.87 -2.42 13.23
CA VAL A 107 5.01 -3.21 13.73
C VAL A 107 6.12 -2.32 14.28
N SER A 108 6.29 -1.13 13.68
CA SER A 108 7.24 -0.13 14.15
C SER A 108 6.67 0.82 15.21
N HIS A 109 5.40 0.65 15.60
CA HIS A 109 4.71 1.56 16.51
C HIS A 109 4.76 3.04 16.06
N GLY A 110 4.61 3.25 14.75
CA GLY A 110 4.62 4.57 14.12
C GLY A 110 6.02 5.21 14.04
N LEU A 111 7.08 4.41 14.08
CA LEU A 111 8.46 4.88 13.91
C LEU A 111 8.89 4.89 12.43
N THR A 112 8.31 4.01 11.61
CA THR A 112 8.53 3.98 10.17
C THR A 112 7.23 3.67 9.44
N ASP A 113 6.74 4.66 8.71
CA ASP A 113 5.46 4.55 8.00
C ASP A 113 5.49 3.48 6.89
N TYR A 114 6.68 3.19 6.31
CA TYR A 114 6.80 2.14 5.28
C TYR A 114 6.90 0.73 5.83
N ALA A 115 7.35 0.53 7.07
CA ALA A 115 7.33 -0.81 7.66
C ALA A 115 5.96 -1.16 8.24
N ASP A 116 5.14 -0.14 8.53
CA ASP A 116 3.78 -0.31 9.01
C ASP A 116 2.76 -0.49 7.86
N ASP A 117 3.12 -0.11 6.63
CA ASP A 117 2.31 -0.28 5.41
C ASP A 117 2.46 -1.68 4.77
#